data_AF-A0A940QE14-F1
#
_entry.id   AF-A0A940QE14-F1
#
_cell.length_a   1.000
_cell.length_b   1.000
_cell.length_c   1.000
_cell.angle_alpha   90.00
_cell.angle_beta   90.00
_cell.angle_gamma   90.00
#
_symmetry.space_group_name_H-M   'P 1'
#
loop_
_entity.id
_entity.type
_entity.pdbx_description
1 polymer ?
#
loop_
_entity_poly.entity_id
_entity_poly.type
_entity_poly.pdbx_seq_one_letter_code
_entity_poly.pdbx_strand_id
1 'polypeptide(L)'
;MFYLLNAVGGLLSSLLSLAVYLLGAYALYKVARLRFLPNAWLAFIPIFNLYMIGMILDSMKYNHYKINHYLSNVPLSYVLPIAALVSNLLPVIPLIGDLAVLLISLGLWLAELLMYYFIFHLYAEPKNTNLFTLLSVIPLLGPILTLYVLKDRRY
;
A
#
# COMPACT_ATOMS: atom_id res chain seq x y z
N MET A 1 16.16 29.31 -21.36
CA MET A 1 15.85 28.01 -21.99
C MET A 1 15.89 26.85 -20.99
N PHE A 2 17.03 26.58 -20.33
CA PHE A 2 17.20 25.42 -19.42
C PHE A 2 16.28 25.43 -18.18
N TYR A 3 16.10 26.59 -17.54
CA TYR A 3 15.18 26.73 -16.39
C TYR A 3 13.70 26.52 -16.74
N LEU A 4 13.26 26.94 -17.92
CA LEU A 4 11.89 26.72 -18.40
C LEU A 4 11.63 25.24 -18.69
N LEU A 5 12.59 24.54 -19.29
CA LEU A 5 12.50 23.09 -19.52
C LEU A 5 12.43 22.32 -18.20
N ASN A 6 13.24 22.69 -17.21
CA ASN A 6 13.19 22.07 -15.87
C ASN A 6 11.88 22.37 -15.13
N ALA A 7 11.35 23.58 -15.24
CA ALA A 7 10.07 23.94 -14.63
C ALA A 7 8.88 23.18 -15.25
N VAL A 8 8.84 23.08 -16.59
CA VAL A 8 7.81 22.29 -17.29
C VAL A 8 7.95 20.80 -16.95
N GLY A 9 9.19 20.28 -16.92
CA GLY A 9 9.46 18.90 -16.53
C GLY A 9 9.02 18.58 -15.09
N GLY A 10 9.28 19.48 -14.13
CA GLY A 10 8.85 19.33 -12.74
C GLY A 10 7.33 19.39 -12.56
N LEU A 11 6.66 20.26 -13.32
CA LEU A 11 5.20 20.33 -13.31
C LEU A 11 4.57 19.05 -13.87
N LEU A 12 5.12 18.51 -14.96
CA LEU A 12 4.64 17.24 -15.52
C LEU A 12 4.86 16.05 -14.56
N SER A 13 6.03 15.98 -13.90
CA SER A 13 6.31 14.89 -12.96
C SER A 13 5.43 14.94 -11.72
N SER A 14 5.16 16.13 -11.18
CA SER A 14 4.24 16.31 -10.04
C SER A 14 2.79 15.97 -10.40
N LEU A 15 2.30 16.36 -11.58
CA LEU A 15 0.97 15.96 -12.06
C LEU A 15 0.87 14.45 -12.25
N LEU A 16 1.90 13.82 -12.82
CA LEU A 16 1.95 12.37 -12.96
C LEU A 16 1.92 11.69 -11.58
N SER A 17 2.76 12.13 -10.64
CA SER A 17 2.80 11.60 -9.27
C SER A 17 1.44 11.74 -8.57
N LEU A 18 0.76 12.87 -8.77
CA LEU A 18 -0.58 13.09 -8.22
C LEU A 18 -1.60 12.14 -8.84
N ALA A 19 -1.54 11.91 -10.16
CA ALA A 19 -2.43 10.96 -10.83
C ALA A 19 -2.22 9.52 -10.33
N VAL A 20 -0.97 9.07 -10.19
CA VAL A 20 -0.65 7.75 -9.63
C VAL A 20 -1.13 7.63 -8.18
N TYR A 21 -0.93 8.68 -7.38
CA TYR A 21 -1.41 8.73 -6.01
C TYR A 21 -2.94 8.60 -5.93
N LEU A 22 -3.68 9.40 -6.71
CA LEU A 22 -5.14 9.37 -6.70
C LEU A 22 -5.69 8.01 -7.16
N LEU A 23 -5.02 7.38 -8.12
CA LEU A 23 -5.36 6.03 -8.56
C LEU A 23 -5.15 4.99 -7.43
N GLY A 24 -4.02 5.08 -6.72
CA GLY A 24 -3.74 4.26 -5.53
C GLY A 24 -4.76 4.46 -4.42
N ALA A 25 -5.04 5.72 -4.07
CA ALA A 25 -6.06 6.09 -3.09
C ALA A 25 -7.44 5.54 -3.45
N TYR A 26 -7.83 5.66 -4.73
CA TYR A 26 -9.11 5.13 -5.21
C TYR A 26 -9.17 3.59 -5.16
N ALA A 27 -8.07 2.90 -5.48
CA ALA A 27 -7.98 1.45 -5.37
C ALA A 27 -8.16 0.99 -3.90
N LEU A 28 -7.45 1.63 -2.97
CA LEU A 28 -7.60 1.36 -1.53
C LEU A 28 -9.02 1.67 -1.03
N TYR A 29 -9.61 2.79 -1.46
CA TYR A 29 -10.99 3.15 -1.17
C TYR A 29 -11.97 2.08 -1.64
N LYS A 30 -11.81 1.59 -2.88
CA LYS A 30 -12.66 0.54 -3.46
C LYS A 30 -12.58 -0.76 -2.65
N VAL A 31 -11.37 -1.20 -2.30
CA VAL A 31 -11.16 -2.40 -1.47
C VAL A 31 -11.78 -2.22 -0.09
N ALA A 32 -11.56 -1.07 0.55
CA ALA A 32 -12.07 -0.79 1.88
C ALA A 32 -13.61 -0.77 1.93
N ARG A 33 -14.26 -0.18 0.92
CA ARG A 33 -15.72 -0.21 0.77
C ARG A 33 -16.26 -1.62 0.56
N LEU A 34 -15.60 -2.43 -0.28
CA LEU A 34 -15.98 -3.83 -0.54
C LEU A 34 -15.93 -4.70 0.73
N ARG A 35 -15.04 -4.36 1.66
CA ARG A 35 -14.82 -5.06 2.92
C ARG A 35 -15.58 -4.44 4.09
N PHE A 36 -16.47 -3.48 3.84
CA PHE A 36 -17.23 -2.75 4.84
C PHE A 36 -16.36 -2.13 5.95
N LEU A 37 -15.15 -1.68 5.61
CA LEU A 37 -14.24 -1.07 6.58
C LEU A 37 -14.72 0.34 6.98
N PRO A 38 -14.55 0.73 8.26
CA PRO A 38 -14.90 2.07 8.71
C PRO A 38 -14.01 3.10 8.02
N ASN A 39 -14.57 4.29 7.75
CA ASN A 39 -13.83 5.45 7.27
C ASN A 39 -12.99 5.20 6.00
N ALA A 40 -13.51 4.44 5.03
CA ALA A 40 -12.81 4.14 3.77
C ALA A 40 -12.26 5.38 3.02
N TRP A 41 -12.91 6.53 3.19
CA TRP A 41 -12.50 7.82 2.59
C TRP A 41 -11.13 8.30 3.06
N LEU A 42 -10.61 7.82 4.20
CA LEU A 42 -9.28 8.16 4.70
C LEU A 42 -8.16 7.74 3.72
N ALA A 43 -8.44 6.81 2.79
CA ALA A 43 -7.51 6.42 1.72
C ALA A 43 -7.09 7.59 0.80
N PHE A 44 -7.82 8.71 0.80
CA PHE A 44 -7.44 9.90 0.03
C PHE A 44 -6.51 10.84 0.77
N ILE A 45 -6.29 10.64 2.08
CA ILE A 45 -5.37 11.45 2.88
C ILE A 45 -4.02 10.72 2.97
N PRO A 46 -2.91 11.32 2.51
CA PRO A 46 -1.63 10.62 2.40
C PRO A 46 -1.14 10.00 3.72
N ILE A 47 -1.34 10.70 4.82
CA ILE A 47 -0.92 10.28 6.17
C ILE A 47 -1.65 9.00 6.62
N PHE A 48 -2.87 8.76 6.12
CA PHE A 48 -3.68 7.60 6.49
C PHE A 48 -3.56 6.43 5.50
N ASN A 49 -2.74 6.52 4.45
CA ASN A 49 -2.57 5.43 3.49
C ASN A 49 -2.08 4.14 4.15
N LEU A 50 -1.07 4.23 5.02
CA LEU A 50 -0.56 3.07 5.76
C LEU A 50 -1.60 2.51 6.74
N TYR A 51 -2.43 3.37 7.33
CA TYR A 51 -3.51 2.96 8.20
C TYR A 51 -4.57 2.15 7.43
N MET A 52 -4.95 2.63 6.24
CA MET A 52 -5.88 1.93 5.35
C MET A 52 -5.33 0.60 4.87
N ILE A 53 -4.05 0.55 4.46
CA ILE A 53 -3.36 -0.69 4.09
C ILE A 53 -3.40 -1.69 5.26
N GLY A 54 -3.07 -1.23 6.47
CA GLY A 54 -3.11 -2.06 7.67
C GLY A 54 -4.51 -2.57 8.01
N MET A 55 -5.56 -1.75 7.89
CA MET A 55 -6.96 -2.20 8.10
C MET A 55 -7.38 -3.25 7.05
N ILE A 56 -7.01 -3.04 5.79
CA ILE A 56 -7.29 -4.01 4.72
C ILE A 56 -6.61 -5.33 5.02
N LEU A 57 -5.32 -5.30 5.40
CA LEU A 57 -4.55 -6.48 5.80
C LEU A 57 -5.15 -7.19 7.02
N ASP A 58 -5.49 -6.46 8.07
CA ASP A 58 -6.10 -7.02 9.28
C ASP A 58 -7.41 -7.74 8.97
N SER A 59 -8.18 -7.24 7.99
CA SER A 59 -9.39 -7.93 7.57
C SER A 59 -9.08 -9.26 6.85
N MET A 60 -7.99 -9.35 6.08
CA MET A 60 -7.72 -10.46 5.16
C MET A 60 -6.73 -11.51 5.70
N LYS A 61 -5.91 -11.15 6.69
CA LYS A 61 -4.84 -12.01 7.21
C LYS A 61 -5.34 -13.37 7.71
N TYR A 62 -6.57 -13.43 8.22
CA TYR A 62 -7.21 -14.67 8.69
C TYR A 62 -7.55 -15.65 7.57
N ASN A 63 -7.62 -15.21 6.32
CA ASN A 63 -7.91 -16.08 5.18
C ASN A 63 -6.71 -16.96 4.77
N HIS A 64 -5.53 -16.71 5.31
CA HIS A 64 -4.31 -17.46 5.01
C HIS A 64 -3.72 -18.08 6.26
N TYR A 65 -3.95 -19.38 6.49
CA TYR A 65 -3.49 -20.09 7.69
C TYR A 65 -2.00 -19.84 8.03
N LYS A 66 -1.12 -19.95 7.03
CA LYS A 66 0.33 -19.76 7.22
C LYS A 66 0.71 -18.36 7.70
N ILE A 67 0.06 -17.33 7.14
CA ILE A 67 0.40 -15.94 7.45
C ILE A 67 -0.33 -15.48 8.73
N ASN A 68 -1.56 -15.95 8.94
CA ASN A 68 -2.31 -15.73 10.16
C ASN A 68 -1.52 -16.16 11.40
N HIS A 69 -0.81 -17.29 11.35
CA HIS A 69 -0.01 -17.78 12.48
C HIS A 69 1.01 -16.74 13.00
N TYR A 70 1.60 -15.94 12.11
CA TYR A 70 2.60 -14.93 12.47
C TYR A 70 2.00 -13.54 12.74
N LEU A 71 0.90 -13.20 12.06
CA LEU A 71 0.32 -11.85 12.08
C LEU A 71 -0.98 -11.73 12.90
N SER A 72 -1.50 -12.83 13.46
CA SER A 72 -2.77 -12.82 14.21
C SER A 72 -2.76 -11.80 15.35
N ASN A 73 -1.64 -11.72 16.07
CA ASN A 73 -1.49 -10.91 17.28
C ASN A 73 -1.02 -9.47 16.99
N VAL A 74 -0.73 -9.15 15.72
CA VAL A 74 -0.20 -7.83 15.33
C VAL A 74 -1.34 -6.99 14.75
N PRO A 75 -1.72 -5.85 15.36
CA PRO A 75 -2.72 -4.94 14.81
C PRO A 75 -2.07 -4.07 13.70
N LEU A 76 -2.08 -4.57 12.46
CA LEU A 76 -1.37 -3.96 11.33
C LEU A 76 -1.88 -2.55 11.01
N SER A 77 -3.17 -2.30 11.23
CA SER A 77 -3.80 -0.98 11.15
C SER A 77 -3.05 0.13 11.87
N TYR A 78 -2.57 -0.13 13.10
CA TYR A 78 -1.83 0.86 13.89
C TYR A 78 -0.31 0.70 13.80
N VAL A 79 0.18 -0.53 13.66
CA VAL A 79 1.62 -0.81 13.61
C VAL A 79 2.28 -0.16 12.39
N LEU A 80 1.65 -0.22 11.20
CA LEU A 80 2.27 0.34 9.99
C LEU A 80 2.43 1.88 10.06
N PRO A 81 1.40 2.68 10.42
CA PRO A 81 1.57 4.11 10.61
C PRO A 81 2.60 4.46 11.69
N ILE A 82 2.57 3.77 12.84
CA ILE A 82 3.48 4.04 13.95
C ILE A 82 4.92 3.73 13.53
N ALA A 83 5.16 2.61 12.85
CA ALA A 83 6.48 2.24 12.34
C ALA A 83 7.03 3.32 11.39
N ALA A 84 6.19 3.86 10.50
CA ALA A 84 6.57 4.96 9.61
C ALA A 84 6.85 6.26 10.38
N LEU A 85 6.12 6.57 11.44
CA LEU A 85 6.42 7.75 12.26
C LEU A 85 7.74 7.57 13.04
N VAL A 86 7.96 6.40 13.62
CA VAL A 86 9.19 6.08 14.36
C VAL A 86 10.41 6.10 13.43
N SER A 87 10.28 5.65 12.18
CA SER A 87 11.40 5.68 11.23
C SER A 87 11.90 7.09 10.92
N ASN A 88 11.07 8.13 11.08
CA ASN A 88 11.52 9.52 10.93
C ASN A 88 12.39 10.01 12.09
N LEU A 89 12.36 9.35 13.25
CA LEU A 89 13.09 9.74 14.46
C LEU A 89 14.42 8.98 14.63
N LEU A 90 14.54 7.80 14.03
CA LEU A 90 15.70 6.92 14.17
C LEU A 90 17.03 7.47 13.60
N PRO A 91 17.06 8.27 12.51
CA PRO A 91 18.32 8.81 11.97
C PRO A 91 19.11 9.71 12.92
N VAL A 92 18.53 10.11 14.07
CA VAL A 92 19.22 10.83 15.14
C VAL A 92 20.39 10.00 15.71
N ILE A 93 20.30 8.67 15.65
CA ILE A 93 21.36 7.76 16.08
C ILE A 93 22.15 7.33 14.83
N PRO A 94 23.39 7.80 14.64
CA PRO A 94 24.16 7.47 13.45
C PRO A 94 24.44 5.96 13.35
N LEU A 95 24.49 5.43 12.12
CA LEU A 95 24.74 4.02 11.78
C LEU A 95 23.62 3.04 12.19
N ILE A 96 23.29 2.96 13.49
CA ILE A 96 22.27 2.02 14.00
C ILE A 96 20.87 2.49 13.58
N GLY A 97 20.61 3.80 13.64
CA GLY A 97 19.36 4.40 13.19
C GLY A 97 19.09 4.12 11.73
N ASP A 98 20.09 4.30 10.86
CA ASP A 98 19.97 4.09 9.43
C ASP A 98 19.65 2.62 9.07
N LEU A 99 20.32 1.68 9.73
CA LEU A 99 20.02 0.25 9.57
C LEU A 99 18.59 -0.08 10.02
N ALA A 100 18.13 0.48 11.14
CA ALA A 100 16.78 0.28 11.62
C ALA A 100 15.73 0.88 10.67
N VAL A 101 15.99 2.08 10.12
CA VAL A 101 15.13 2.70 9.09
C VAL A 101 15.05 1.85 7.84
N LEU A 102 16.16 1.28 7.38
CA LEU A 102 16.16 0.36 6.24
C LEU A 102 15.26 -0.84 6.50
N LEU A 103 15.39 -1.49 7.66
CA LEU A 103 14.56 -2.66 8.02
C LEU A 103 13.07 -2.31 8.13
N ILE A 104 12.74 -1.18 8.74
CA ILE A 104 11.35 -0.71 8.84
C ILE A 104 10.78 -0.41 7.45
N SER A 105 11.54 0.29 6.60
CA SER A 105 11.10 0.64 5.24
C SER A 105 10.86 -0.61 4.40
N LEU A 106 11.73 -1.61 4.52
CA LEU A 106 11.55 -2.92 3.89
C LEU A 106 10.29 -3.61 4.41
N GLY A 107 10.03 -3.57 5.71
CA GLY A 107 8.81 -4.11 6.31
C GLY A 107 7.52 -3.43 5.81
N LEU A 108 7.52 -2.10 5.68
CA LEU A 108 6.39 -1.33 5.14
C LEU A 108 6.14 -1.68 3.67
N TRP A 109 7.19 -1.80 2.87
CA TRP A 109 7.10 -2.23 1.47
C TRP A 109 6.56 -3.66 1.34
N LEU A 110 7.04 -4.59 2.18
CA LEU A 110 6.52 -5.95 2.23
C LEU A 110 5.04 -6.00 2.65
N ALA A 111 4.61 -5.14 3.58
CA ALA A 111 3.20 -5.06 3.98
C ALA A 111 2.31 -4.61 2.82
N GLU A 112 2.75 -3.65 2.02
CA GLU A 112 2.04 -3.24 0.81
C GLU A 112 1.93 -4.40 -0.21
N LEU A 113 3.02 -5.13 -0.46
CA LEU A 113 2.97 -6.32 -1.31
C LEU A 113 2.06 -7.42 -0.77
N LEU A 114 2.08 -7.65 0.55
CA LEU A 114 1.19 -8.60 1.22
C LEU A 114 -0.28 -8.23 1.00
N MET A 115 -0.59 -6.93 1.02
CA MET A 115 -1.93 -6.42 0.78
C MET A 115 -2.38 -6.74 -0.64
N TYR A 116 -1.54 -6.47 -1.65
CA TYR A 116 -1.83 -6.87 -3.03
C TYR A 116 -1.96 -8.39 -3.19
N TYR A 117 -1.08 -9.16 -2.57
CA TYR A 117 -1.16 -10.62 -2.60
C TYR A 117 -2.50 -11.12 -2.06
N PHE A 118 -2.96 -10.59 -0.92
CA PHE A 118 -4.25 -10.97 -0.34
C PHE A 118 -5.43 -10.59 -1.23
N ILE A 119 -5.42 -9.39 -1.81
CA ILE A 119 -6.44 -8.96 -2.77
C ILE A 119 -6.49 -9.94 -3.95
N PHE A 120 -5.35 -10.23 -4.59
CA PHE A 120 -5.35 -11.10 -5.77
C PHE A 120 -5.62 -12.56 -5.43
N HIS A 121 -5.27 -13.02 -4.24
CA HIS A 121 -5.62 -14.37 -3.81
C HIS A 121 -7.14 -14.51 -3.58
N LEU A 122 -7.78 -13.47 -3.04
CA LEU A 122 -9.22 -13.49 -2.77
C LEU A 122 -10.08 -13.24 -4.01
N TYR A 123 -9.60 -12.39 -4.92
CA TYR A 123 -10.44 -11.85 -5.99
C TYR A 123 -9.98 -12.19 -7.41
N ALA A 124 -8.70 -12.52 -7.64
CA ALA A 124 -8.20 -12.87 -8.96
C ALA A 124 -8.26 -14.38 -9.22
N GLU A 125 -8.11 -14.78 -10.49
CA GLU A 125 -7.98 -16.18 -10.85
C GLU A 125 -6.73 -16.82 -10.20
N PRO A 126 -6.80 -18.04 -9.65
CA PRO A 126 -5.70 -18.67 -8.90
C PRO A 126 -4.39 -18.75 -9.68
N LYS A 127 -4.47 -18.88 -11.01
CA LYS A 127 -3.30 -18.96 -11.90
C LYS A 127 -2.54 -17.63 -11.99
N ASN A 128 -3.23 -16.50 -11.84
CA ASN A 128 -2.67 -15.17 -12.10
C ASN A 128 -2.28 -14.42 -10.81
N THR A 129 -2.62 -14.94 -9.62
CA THR A 129 -2.34 -14.30 -8.32
C THR A 129 -0.87 -13.89 -8.15
N ASN A 130 0.06 -14.82 -8.40
CA ASN A 130 1.50 -14.54 -8.23
C ASN A 130 2.01 -13.53 -9.26
N LEU A 131 1.54 -13.64 -10.51
CA LEU A 131 1.92 -12.73 -11.59
C LEU A 131 1.45 -11.30 -11.29
N PHE A 132 0.20 -11.13 -10.86
CA PHE A 132 -0.32 -9.80 -10.50
C PHE A 132 0.38 -9.22 -9.28
N THR A 133 0.73 -10.05 -8.29
CA THR A 133 1.51 -9.60 -7.13
C THR A 133 2.90 -9.11 -7.55
N LEU A 134 3.59 -9.84 -8.42
CA LEU A 134 4.90 -9.46 -8.95
C LEU A 134 4.84 -8.16 -9.77
N LEU A 135 3.81 -8.02 -10.62
CA LEU A 135 3.61 -6.79 -11.38
C LEU A 135 3.30 -5.59 -10.47
N SER A 136 2.68 -5.83 -9.32
CA SER A 136 2.32 -4.77 -8.36
C SER A 136 3.51 -4.18 -7.61
N VAL A 137 4.70 -4.76 -7.75
CA VAL A 137 5.97 -4.12 -7.35
C VAL A 137 6.15 -2.78 -8.07
N ILE A 138 5.63 -2.67 -9.30
CA ILE A 138 5.58 -1.40 -10.03
C ILE A 138 4.42 -0.57 -9.45
N PRO A 139 4.69 0.60 -8.83
CA PRO A 139 3.68 1.35 -8.07
C PRO A 139 2.42 1.72 -8.85
N LEU A 140 2.55 1.87 -10.17
CA LEU A 140 1.41 2.16 -11.05
C LEU A 140 0.53 0.92 -11.30
N LEU A 141 1.13 -0.26 -11.44
CA LEU A 141 0.40 -1.47 -11.81
C LEU A 141 -0.41 -2.04 -10.66
N GLY A 142 0.06 -1.92 -9.41
CA GLY A 142 -0.66 -2.42 -8.23
C GLY A 142 -2.10 -1.90 -8.12
N PRO A 143 -2.31 -0.57 -8.12
CA PRO A 143 -3.64 0.02 -8.13
C PRO A 143 -4.48 -0.36 -9.35
N ILE A 144 -3.89 -0.36 -10.55
CA ILE A 144 -4.60 -0.70 -11.80
C ILE A 144 -5.12 -2.14 -11.76
N LEU A 145 -4.26 -3.09 -11.40
CA LEU A 145 -4.61 -4.50 -11.31
C LEU A 145 -5.64 -4.75 -10.21
N THR A 146 -5.52 -4.05 -9.08
CA THR A 146 -6.52 -4.10 -8.01
C THR A 146 -7.89 -3.65 -8.53
N LEU A 147 -7.97 -2.52 -9.24
CA LEU A 147 -9.22 -2.03 -9.81
C LEU A 147 -9.77 -2.95 -10.91
N TYR A 148 -8.90 -3.54 -11.73
CA TYR A 148 -9.25 -4.50 -12.77
C TYR A 148 -9.89 -5.75 -12.19
N VAL A 149 -9.27 -6.34 -11.16
CA VAL A 149 -9.79 -7.54 -10.49
C VAL A 149 -11.11 -7.25 -9.76
N LEU A 150 -11.27 -6.03 -9.25
CA LEU A 150 -12.50 -5.59 -8.57
C LEU A 150 -13.57 -5.03 -9.51
N LYS A 151 -13.39 -5.06 -10.84
CA LYS A 151 -14.29 -4.37 -11.79
C LYS A 151 -15.75 -4.84 -11.69
N ASP A 152 -15.97 -6.16 -11.53
CA ASP A 152 -17.29 -6.78 -11.55
C ASP A 152 -17.95 -6.82 -10.16
N ARG A 153 -17.22 -6.40 -9.12
CA ARG A 153 -17.69 -6.41 -7.74
C ARG A 153 -18.29 -5.05 -7.40
N ARG A 154 -19.56 -5.06 -6.99
CA ARG A 154 -20.29 -3.90 -6.47
C ARG A 154 -20.56 -4.09 -4.97
N TYR A 155 -20.63 -2.98 -4.26
CA TYR A 155 -20.98 -2.91 -2.84
C TYR A 155 -22.47 -3.12 -2.63
#